data_AF-A0A975QZL3-F1
#
_entry.id   AF-A0A975QZL3-F1
#
_cell.length_a   1.000
_cell.length_b   1.000
_cell.length_c   1.000
_cell.angle_alpha   90.00
_cell.angle_beta   90.00
_cell.angle_gamma   90.00
#
_symmetry.space_group_name_H-M   'P 1'
#
loop_
_entity.id
_entity.type
_entity.pdbx_description
1 polymer ?
#
loop_
_entity_poly.entity_id
_entity_poly.type
_entity_poly.pdbx_seq_one_letter_code
_entity_poly.pdbx_strand_id
1 'polypeptide(L)'
;MLQLCSSQQILDPSSTLISRKAQLGEGNVFYPGVVIQVDTQSSCVIGSKNVFYPSTFLSAQDGGMILLGSGILIGPGGVRIEAGRADAVAVGDGARLGNGPLITGRSVLGSGSQILGAVQAESVVLADGGDYASADPDKRGAVLNGSGLARGLRLAPGDLVQTFGDFAKAPVQRQADVSAWSDR
;
A
#
# COMPACT_ATOMS: atom_id res chain seq x y z
N MET A 1 3.56 -1.33 38.92
CA MET A 1 3.49 -2.80 38.92
C MET A 1 2.65 -3.21 37.72
N LEU A 2 3.23 -3.89 36.73
CA LEU A 2 2.49 -4.38 35.56
C LEU A 2 1.88 -5.74 35.93
N GLN A 3 0.58 -5.81 36.14
CA GLN A 3 -0.12 -7.07 36.46
C GLN A 3 -0.72 -7.64 35.16
N LEU A 4 -0.05 -8.64 34.59
CA LEU A 4 -0.51 -9.33 33.39
C LEU A 4 -1.36 -10.54 33.81
N CYS A 5 -2.49 -10.78 33.13
CA CYS A 5 -3.23 -12.03 33.29
C CYS A 5 -2.47 -13.19 32.61
N SER A 6 -2.69 -14.42 33.09
CA SER A 6 -1.98 -15.63 32.62
C SER A 6 -2.24 -15.98 31.15
N SER A 7 -3.22 -15.34 30.50
CA SER A 7 -3.57 -15.55 29.10
C SER A 7 -2.85 -14.59 28.14
N GLN A 8 -2.02 -13.66 28.63
CA GLN A 8 -1.33 -12.72 27.75
C GLN A 8 -0.17 -13.39 27.02
N GLN A 9 -0.08 -13.13 25.71
CA GLN A 9 1.07 -13.46 24.90
C GLN A 9 1.74 -12.16 24.48
N ILE A 10 2.95 -11.94 25.00
CA ILE A 10 3.79 -10.81 24.60
C ILE A 10 4.84 -11.38 23.64
N LEU A 11 4.77 -10.93 22.40
CA LEU A 11 5.70 -11.33 21.35
C LEU A 11 6.94 -10.45 21.39
N ASP A 12 8.06 -10.97 20.86
CA ASP A 12 9.27 -10.18 20.75
C ASP A 12 9.03 -8.97 19.80
N PRO A 13 9.36 -7.72 20.19
CA PRO A 13 9.08 -6.53 19.39
C PRO A 13 9.76 -6.50 18.01
N SER A 14 10.81 -7.30 17.80
CA SER A 14 11.52 -7.41 16.52
C SER A 14 11.00 -8.54 15.62
N SER A 15 9.98 -9.28 16.09
CA SER A 15 9.40 -10.38 15.33
C SER A 15 8.72 -9.92 14.05
N THR A 16 8.76 -10.79 13.04
CA THR A 16 7.90 -10.73 11.86
C THR A 16 6.85 -11.82 11.98
N LEU A 17 5.57 -11.45 11.89
CA LEU A 17 4.44 -12.34 12.14
C LEU A 17 3.70 -12.59 10.84
N ILE A 18 3.78 -13.80 10.29
CA ILE A 18 3.15 -14.14 9.02
C ILE A 18 2.22 -15.33 9.24
N SER A 19 0.96 -15.14 8.88
CA SER A 19 -0.05 -16.21 8.91
C SER A 19 0.32 -17.30 7.93
N ARG A 20 0.18 -18.58 8.34
CA ARG A 20 0.50 -19.75 7.51
C ARG A 20 -0.24 -19.80 6.16
N LYS A 21 -1.36 -19.08 6.03
CA LYS A 21 -2.18 -19.03 4.81
C LYS A 21 -1.68 -17.99 3.79
N ALA A 22 -0.80 -17.07 4.19
CA ALA A 22 -0.20 -16.13 3.25
C ALA A 22 0.67 -16.89 2.25
N GLN A 23 0.46 -16.63 0.96
CA GLN A 23 1.25 -17.20 -0.12
C GLN A 23 2.29 -16.17 -0.55
N LEU A 24 3.57 -16.53 -0.44
CA LEU A 24 4.68 -15.62 -0.67
C LEU A 24 5.52 -16.09 -1.86
N GLY A 25 5.80 -15.18 -2.79
CA GLY A 25 6.82 -15.37 -3.81
C GLY A 25 8.24 -15.31 -3.25
N GLU A 26 9.22 -15.39 -4.14
CA GLU A 26 10.63 -15.51 -3.78
C GLU A 26 11.32 -14.15 -3.58
N GLY A 27 12.37 -14.13 -2.76
CA GLY A 27 13.25 -12.96 -2.61
C GLY A 27 12.61 -11.75 -1.93
N ASN A 28 11.47 -11.91 -1.26
CA ASN A 28 10.87 -10.87 -0.44
C ASN A 28 11.74 -10.55 0.78
N VAL A 29 11.82 -9.28 1.15
CA VAL A 29 12.56 -8.81 2.32
C VAL A 29 11.56 -8.27 3.34
N PHE A 30 11.53 -8.88 4.52
CA PHE A 30 10.69 -8.46 5.64
C PHE A 30 11.56 -7.89 6.75
N TYR A 31 11.46 -6.59 6.99
CA TYR A 31 12.09 -5.97 8.14
C TYR A 31 11.35 -6.34 9.44
N PRO A 32 12.01 -6.20 10.61
CA PRO A 32 11.37 -6.42 11.91
C PRO A 32 10.06 -5.66 12.09
N GLY A 33 9.07 -6.28 12.74
CA GLY A 33 7.77 -5.69 13.03
C GLY A 33 6.76 -5.73 11.89
N VAL A 34 7.05 -6.44 10.79
CA VAL A 34 6.07 -6.70 9.73
C VAL A 34 5.06 -7.74 10.21
N VAL A 35 3.77 -7.48 9.95
CA VAL A 35 2.67 -8.36 10.32
C VAL A 35 1.77 -8.63 9.12
N ILE A 36 1.51 -9.91 8.83
CA ILE A 36 0.62 -10.39 7.78
C ILE A 36 -0.39 -11.34 8.41
N GLN A 37 -1.61 -10.85 8.56
CA GLN A 37 -2.73 -11.57 9.16
C GLN A 37 -3.72 -12.01 8.10
N VAL A 38 -4.00 -13.32 8.07
CA VAL A 38 -4.94 -13.94 7.12
C VAL A 38 -5.77 -14.95 7.88
N ASP A 39 -7.07 -14.74 7.95
CA ASP A 39 -7.97 -15.71 8.58
C ASP A 39 -8.25 -16.95 7.70
N THR A 40 -9.12 -17.82 8.19
CA THR A 40 -9.47 -19.07 7.50
C THR A 40 -10.31 -18.87 6.25
N GLN A 41 -11.00 -17.74 6.08
CA GLN A 41 -11.91 -17.46 4.96
C GLN A 41 -11.29 -16.53 3.90
N SER A 42 -10.18 -15.88 4.21
CA SER A 42 -9.56 -14.82 3.42
C SER A 42 -8.34 -15.30 2.64
N SER A 43 -7.82 -14.48 1.73
CA SER A 43 -6.61 -14.79 0.97
C SER A 43 -5.63 -13.61 0.94
N CYS A 44 -4.34 -13.92 1.00
CA CYS A 44 -3.26 -12.97 0.77
C CYS A 44 -2.21 -13.65 -0.11
N VAL A 45 -2.05 -13.13 -1.31
CA VAL A 45 -1.04 -13.58 -2.27
C VAL A 45 -0.09 -12.43 -2.51
N ILE A 46 1.20 -12.69 -2.33
CA ILE A 46 2.28 -11.73 -2.45
C ILE A 46 3.26 -12.27 -3.47
N GLY A 47 3.57 -11.47 -4.49
CA GLY A 47 4.57 -11.80 -5.50
C GLY A 47 5.99 -11.80 -4.94
N SER A 48 6.96 -11.57 -5.82
CA SER A 48 8.38 -11.75 -5.53
C SER A 48 9.10 -10.41 -5.34
N LYS A 49 10.24 -10.42 -4.65
CA LYS A 49 11.18 -9.29 -4.55
C LYS A 49 10.56 -7.99 -3.99
N ASN A 50 9.50 -8.10 -3.19
CA ASN A 50 8.94 -6.97 -2.47
C ASN A 50 9.79 -6.64 -1.24
N VAL A 51 9.75 -5.38 -0.81
CA VAL A 51 10.42 -4.92 0.41
C VAL A 51 9.37 -4.38 1.38
N PHE A 52 9.27 -5.01 2.55
CA PHE A 52 8.37 -4.62 3.63
C PHE A 52 9.17 -3.97 4.74
N TYR A 53 9.11 -2.65 4.84
CA TYR A 53 9.76 -1.89 5.91
C TYR A 53 9.03 -2.08 7.25
N PRO A 54 9.67 -1.69 8.37
CA PRO A 54 9.10 -1.87 9.70
C PRO A 54 7.67 -1.34 9.84
N SER A 55 6.89 -2.02 10.68
CA SER A 55 5.49 -1.72 10.99
C SER A 55 4.52 -1.82 9.80
N THR A 56 4.93 -2.45 8.69
CA THR A 56 3.97 -2.81 7.63
C THR A 56 2.96 -3.81 8.18
N PHE A 57 1.68 -3.51 7.99
CA PHE A 57 0.57 -4.34 8.45
C PHE A 57 -0.36 -4.71 7.29
N LEU A 58 -0.46 -6.00 7.00
CA LEU A 58 -1.41 -6.54 6.03
C LEU A 58 -2.45 -7.36 6.78
N SER A 59 -3.73 -7.12 6.54
CA SER A 59 -4.82 -7.88 7.16
C SER A 59 -5.89 -8.26 6.15
N ALA A 60 -6.07 -9.54 5.93
CA ALA A 60 -7.18 -10.11 5.16
C ALA A 60 -8.08 -10.92 6.11
N GLN A 61 -9.30 -10.41 6.33
CA GLN A 61 -10.27 -10.93 7.31
C GLN A 61 -11.66 -11.02 6.68
N ASP A 62 -12.56 -11.81 7.24
CA ASP A 62 -13.99 -11.87 6.88
C ASP A 62 -14.23 -12.02 5.36
N GLY A 63 -13.46 -12.90 4.72
CA GLY A 63 -13.54 -13.17 3.27
C GLY A 63 -12.80 -12.16 2.39
N GLY A 64 -11.97 -11.29 2.97
CA GLY A 64 -11.18 -10.30 2.26
C GLY A 64 -10.05 -10.90 1.41
N MET A 65 -9.61 -10.14 0.41
CA MET A 65 -8.54 -10.54 -0.50
C MET A 65 -7.47 -9.46 -0.62
N ILE A 66 -6.21 -9.84 -0.44
CA ILE A 66 -5.05 -9.00 -0.75
C ILE A 66 -4.23 -9.67 -1.85
N LEU A 67 -4.00 -8.95 -2.95
CA LEU A 67 -3.14 -9.38 -4.06
C LEU A 67 -2.04 -8.35 -4.24
N LEU A 68 -0.81 -8.71 -3.92
CA LEU A 68 0.37 -7.87 -4.15
C LEU A 68 1.21 -8.49 -5.27
N GLY A 69 1.58 -7.68 -6.25
CA GLY A 69 2.53 -8.02 -7.31
C GLY A 69 3.96 -8.18 -6.79
N SER A 70 4.91 -7.91 -7.66
CA SER A 70 6.35 -8.07 -7.43
C SER A 70 7.08 -6.73 -7.43
N GLY A 71 8.20 -6.66 -6.71
CA GLY A 71 9.06 -5.46 -6.70
C GLY A 71 8.44 -4.23 -6.04
N ILE A 72 7.42 -4.40 -5.20
CA ILE A 72 6.75 -3.31 -4.48
C ILE A 72 7.64 -2.86 -3.32
N LEU A 73 7.75 -1.54 -3.15
CA LEU A 73 8.33 -0.93 -1.96
C LEU A 73 7.22 -0.52 -0.99
N ILE A 74 7.16 -1.17 0.18
CA ILE A 74 6.14 -0.97 1.19
C ILE A 74 6.75 -0.38 2.45
N GLY A 75 6.61 0.93 2.58
CA GLY A 75 7.14 1.79 3.62
C GLY A 75 8.34 2.61 3.14
N PRO A 76 9.06 3.28 4.06
CA PRO A 76 8.84 3.29 5.52
C PRO A 76 7.54 3.99 5.93
N GLY A 77 7.22 3.98 7.24
CA GLY A 77 6.12 4.77 7.82
C GLY A 77 4.88 3.98 8.25
N GLY A 78 4.95 2.65 8.32
CA GLY A 78 3.83 1.83 8.80
C GLY A 78 2.65 1.75 7.83
N VAL A 79 2.93 1.36 6.58
CA VAL A 79 1.88 1.13 5.56
C VAL A 79 0.90 0.07 6.06
N ARG A 80 -0.39 0.33 5.87
CA ARG A 80 -1.47 -0.61 6.19
C ARG A 80 -2.28 -0.95 4.96
N ILE A 81 -2.50 -2.24 4.74
CA ILE A 81 -3.39 -2.75 3.70
C ILE A 81 -4.38 -3.69 4.37
N GLU A 82 -5.65 -3.35 4.34
CA GLU A 82 -6.69 -4.10 5.04
C GLU A 82 -7.83 -4.43 4.06
N ALA A 83 -8.12 -5.72 3.91
CA ALA A 83 -9.24 -6.23 3.14
C ALA A 83 -10.15 -7.03 4.07
N GLY A 84 -11.40 -6.59 4.20
CA GLY A 84 -12.42 -7.17 5.07
C GLY A 84 -13.75 -7.31 4.33
N ARG A 85 -14.69 -8.10 4.85
CA ARG A 85 -16.09 -8.11 4.37
C ARG A 85 -16.23 -8.34 2.86
N ALA A 86 -15.48 -9.30 2.32
CA ALA A 86 -15.38 -9.60 0.89
C ALA A 86 -14.82 -8.45 -0.01
N ASP A 87 -14.18 -7.44 0.55
CA ASP A 87 -13.39 -6.47 -0.21
C ASP A 87 -12.11 -7.10 -0.77
N ALA A 88 -11.56 -6.46 -1.81
CA ALA A 88 -10.31 -6.86 -2.43
C ALA A 88 -9.41 -5.65 -2.63
N VAL A 89 -8.17 -5.74 -2.15
CA VAL A 89 -7.10 -4.78 -2.44
C VAL A 89 -6.07 -5.45 -3.34
N ALA A 90 -5.89 -4.90 -4.54
CA ALA A 90 -4.88 -5.34 -5.49
C ALA A 90 -3.83 -4.25 -5.71
N VAL A 91 -2.55 -4.62 -5.69
CA VAL A 91 -1.41 -3.74 -5.96
C VAL A 91 -0.53 -4.40 -7.01
N GLY A 92 -0.32 -3.73 -8.14
CA GLY A 92 0.50 -4.19 -9.24
C GLY A 92 2.00 -4.10 -8.96
N ASP A 93 2.78 -4.53 -9.95
CA ASP A 93 4.23 -4.62 -9.83
C ASP A 93 4.89 -3.25 -9.71
N GLY A 94 6.01 -3.17 -8.99
CA GLY A 94 6.84 -1.96 -8.92
C GLY A 94 6.16 -0.76 -8.26
N ALA A 95 5.02 -0.96 -7.59
CA ALA A 95 4.33 0.11 -6.88
C ALA A 95 5.15 0.61 -5.68
N ARG A 96 4.87 1.86 -5.26
CA ARG A 96 5.52 2.45 -4.08
C ARG A 96 4.47 2.97 -3.09
N LEU A 97 4.45 2.37 -1.91
CA LEU A 97 3.57 2.75 -0.81
C LEU A 97 4.47 3.28 0.30
N GLY A 98 4.45 4.58 0.57
CA GLY A 98 5.42 5.19 1.48
C GLY A 98 4.76 6.17 2.43
N ASN A 99 5.37 6.36 3.59
CA ASN A 99 4.99 7.33 4.61
C ASN A 99 3.58 7.11 5.21
N GLY A 100 3.20 5.84 5.38
CA GLY A 100 2.06 5.40 6.21
C GLY A 100 0.64 5.47 5.62
N PRO A 101 0.40 5.19 4.33
CA PRO A 101 -0.97 5.07 3.83
C PRO A 101 -1.73 3.92 4.48
N LEU A 102 -3.05 4.08 4.58
CA LEU A 102 -4.01 3.03 4.87
C LEU A 102 -4.82 2.76 3.60
N ILE A 103 -4.78 1.52 3.09
CA ILE A 103 -5.47 1.12 1.86
C ILE A 103 -6.54 0.10 2.20
N THR A 104 -7.79 0.41 1.85
CA THR A 104 -8.98 -0.39 2.18
C THR A 104 -10.01 -0.41 1.06
N GLY A 105 -11.09 -1.16 1.26
CA GLY A 105 -12.18 -1.27 0.30
C GLY A 105 -11.77 -2.01 -0.97
N ARG A 106 -12.54 -1.80 -2.05
CA ARG A 106 -12.25 -2.39 -3.37
C ARG A 106 -11.21 -1.55 -4.12
N SER A 107 -9.98 -1.54 -3.64
CA SER A 107 -8.88 -0.73 -4.17
C SER A 107 -8.04 -1.49 -5.19
N VAL A 108 -7.73 -0.84 -6.32
CA VAL A 108 -6.84 -1.38 -7.37
C VAL A 108 -5.77 -0.36 -7.66
N LEU A 109 -4.52 -0.70 -7.32
CA LEU A 109 -3.34 0.09 -7.58
C LEU A 109 -2.59 -0.58 -8.73
N GLY A 110 -2.57 0.02 -9.91
CA GLY A 110 -1.89 -0.52 -11.08
C GLY A 110 -0.37 -0.58 -10.91
N SER A 111 0.30 -1.29 -11.82
CA SER A 111 1.77 -1.37 -11.80
C SER A 111 2.41 0.02 -11.89
N GLY A 112 3.47 0.25 -11.12
CA GLY A 112 4.18 1.53 -11.04
C GLY A 112 3.42 2.65 -10.31
N SER A 113 2.19 2.43 -9.86
CA SER A 113 1.42 3.43 -9.11
C SER A 113 2.01 3.70 -7.73
N GLN A 114 1.69 4.86 -7.15
CA GLN A 114 2.27 5.29 -5.88
C GLN A 114 1.22 5.91 -4.95
N ILE A 115 1.34 5.61 -3.66
CA ILE A 115 0.66 6.33 -2.58
C ILE A 115 1.72 6.77 -1.57
N LEU A 116 1.90 8.08 -1.44
CA LEU A 116 2.94 8.69 -0.65
C LEU A 116 2.32 9.59 0.41
N GLY A 117 2.59 9.30 1.68
CA GLY A 117 2.07 10.03 2.84
C GLY A 117 0.90 9.32 3.52
N ALA A 118 0.38 9.96 4.56
CA ALA A 118 -0.68 9.44 5.42
C ALA A 118 -2.06 9.53 4.75
N VAL A 119 -2.18 8.93 3.57
CA VAL A 119 -3.40 8.87 2.76
C VAL A 119 -4.25 7.68 3.22
N GLN A 120 -5.50 7.94 3.56
CA GLN A 120 -6.54 6.94 3.72
C GLN A 120 -7.18 6.72 2.34
N ALA A 121 -6.71 5.69 1.64
CA ALA A 121 -7.16 5.31 0.31
C ALA A 121 -8.22 4.21 0.41
N GLU A 122 -9.48 4.55 0.13
CA GLU A 122 -10.63 3.66 0.24
C GLU A 122 -11.33 3.49 -1.11
N SER A 123 -11.35 2.26 -1.62
CA SER A 123 -11.95 1.92 -2.92
C SER A 123 -11.44 2.82 -4.07
N VAL A 124 -10.13 3.04 -4.13
CA VAL A 124 -9.49 3.86 -5.18
C VAL A 124 -9.04 3.01 -6.36
N VAL A 125 -8.93 3.62 -7.53
CA VAL A 125 -8.33 3.00 -8.73
C VAL A 125 -7.21 3.90 -9.25
N LEU A 126 -5.98 3.44 -9.12
CA LEU A 126 -4.80 4.12 -9.67
C LEU A 126 -4.35 3.35 -10.90
N ALA A 127 -4.35 4.00 -12.06
CA ALA A 127 -3.94 3.34 -13.29
C ALA A 127 -2.47 2.92 -13.26
N ASP A 128 -2.20 1.90 -14.05
CA ASP A 128 -0.91 1.33 -14.38
C ASP A 128 -0.07 2.26 -15.26
N GLY A 129 1.25 2.05 -15.24
CA GLY A 129 2.20 2.72 -16.09
C GLY A 129 3.62 2.31 -15.76
N GLY A 130 4.59 3.10 -16.25
CA GLY A 130 5.97 3.00 -15.82
C GLY A 130 6.12 3.23 -14.31
N ASP A 131 7.15 2.65 -13.71
CA ASP A 131 7.50 2.93 -12.32
C ASP A 131 7.99 4.37 -12.11
N TYR A 132 8.29 4.71 -10.85
CA TYR A 132 8.78 6.05 -10.50
C TYR A 132 10.12 6.43 -11.18
N ALA A 133 10.88 5.45 -11.66
CA ALA A 133 12.16 5.64 -12.33
C ALA A 133 12.04 5.81 -13.85
N SER A 134 10.86 5.53 -14.41
CA SER A 134 10.59 5.64 -15.84
C SER A 134 10.79 7.08 -16.34
N ALA A 135 11.42 7.22 -17.50
CA ALA A 135 11.93 8.51 -18.00
C ALA A 135 10.84 9.56 -18.28
N ASP A 136 9.68 9.12 -18.76
CA ASP A 136 8.54 9.97 -19.11
C ASP A 136 7.51 9.97 -17.95
N PRO A 137 7.41 11.05 -17.16
CA PRO A 137 6.54 11.09 -15.98
C PRO A 137 5.07 10.86 -16.31
N ASP A 138 4.64 11.26 -17.50
CA ASP A 138 3.25 11.20 -17.93
C ASP A 138 2.82 9.79 -18.38
N LYS A 139 3.79 8.88 -18.52
CA LYS A 139 3.56 7.45 -18.75
C LYS A 139 3.72 6.61 -17.49
N ARG A 140 4.02 7.22 -16.34
CA ARG A 140 4.14 6.52 -15.05
C ARG A 140 2.77 6.08 -14.53
N GLY A 141 2.75 5.15 -13.58
CA GLY A 141 1.54 4.84 -12.83
C GLY A 141 1.02 6.06 -12.06
N ALA A 142 -0.27 6.08 -11.77
CA ALA A 142 -0.91 7.20 -11.09
C ALA A 142 -0.42 7.39 -9.64
N VAL A 143 -0.43 8.63 -9.15
CA VAL A 143 0.16 8.99 -7.85
C VAL A 143 -0.85 9.73 -6.95
N LEU A 144 -0.96 9.29 -5.70
CA LEU A 144 -1.52 10.07 -4.60
C LEU A 144 -0.39 10.52 -3.68
N ASN A 145 -0.31 11.81 -3.39
CA ASN A 145 0.71 12.37 -2.49
C ASN A 145 0.09 13.30 -1.44
N GLY A 146 0.45 13.13 -0.17
CA GLY A 146 0.06 14.03 0.92
C GLY A 146 -0.63 13.30 2.06
N SER A 147 -1.68 13.87 2.63
CA SER A 147 -2.34 13.32 3.82
C SER A 147 -3.82 13.62 3.82
N GLY A 148 -4.65 12.65 4.19
CA GLY A 148 -6.10 12.80 4.23
C GLY A 148 -6.86 11.69 3.50
N LEU A 149 -8.10 11.94 3.08
CA LEU A 149 -9.01 10.90 2.57
C LEU A 149 -9.08 10.93 1.05
N ALA A 150 -8.80 9.79 0.42
CA ALA A 150 -9.08 9.52 -0.98
C ALA A 150 -10.08 8.36 -1.07
N ARG A 151 -11.34 8.67 -1.39
CA ARG A 151 -12.42 7.67 -1.49
C ARG A 151 -13.01 7.64 -2.88
N GLY A 152 -13.06 6.46 -3.49
CA GLY A 152 -13.71 6.26 -4.79
C GLY A 152 -13.02 6.95 -5.97
N LEU A 153 -11.81 7.48 -5.76
CA LEU A 153 -11.06 8.22 -6.77
C LEU A 153 -10.53 7.28 -7.85
N ARG A 154 -10.58 7.71 -9.11
CA ARG A 154 -10.04 6.97 -10.26
C ARG A 154 -9.09 7.88 -11.02
N LEU A 155 -7.83 7.48 -11.15
CA LEU A 155 -6.78 8.26 -11.80
C LEU A 155 -6.21 7.51 -13.01
N ALA A 156 -5.86 8.25 -14.06
CA ALA A 156 -5.27 7.75 -15.30
C ALA A 156 -3.73 7.70 -15.22
N PRO A 157 -3.04 7.02 -16.16
CA PRO A 157 -1.58 6.98 -16.18
C PRO A 157 -1.00 8.40 -16.25
N GLY A 158 0.03 8.68 -15.46
CA GLY A 158 0.67 10.00 -15.37
C GLY A 158 -0.09 11.02 -14.52
N ASP A 159 -1.27 10.69 -13.98
CA ASP A 159 -1.98 11.58 -13.08
C ASP A 159 -1.31 11.65 -11.70
N LEU A 160 -1.40 12.83 -11.09
CA LEU A 160 -0.98 13.13 -9.73
C LEU A 160 -2.10 13.91 -9.03
N VAL A 161 -2.48 13.47 -7.84
CA VAL A 161 -3.23 14.29 -6.90
C VAL A 161 -2.38 14.50 -5.66
N GLN A 162 -2.04 15.77 -5.40
CA GLN A 162 -1.26 16.16 -4.23
C GLN A 162 -2.05 17.13 -3.35
N THR A 163 -2.34 16.74 -2.11
CA THR A 163 -3.13 17.57 -1.19
C THR A 163 -2.96 17.20 0.28
N PHE A 164 -3.39 18.12 1.16
CA PHE A 164 -3.67 17.84 2.57
C PHE A 164 -5.19 18.00 2.80
N GLY A 165 -5.87 16.91 3.16
CA GLY A 165 -7.31 16.88 3.41
C GLY A 165 -8.07 15.99 2.42
N ASP A 166 -9.09 16.55 1.78
CA ASP A 166 -10.01 15.79 0.92
C ASP A 166 -9.49 15.72 -0.52
N PHE A 167 -9.07 14.52 -0.95
CA PHE A 167 -8.55 14.27 -2.30
C PHE A 167 -9.62 14.43 -3.37
N ALA A 168 -10.91 14.31 -3.05
CA ALA A 168 -11.98 14.51 -4.03
C ALA A 168 -12.13 15.98 -4.47
N LYS A 169 -11.56 16.92 -3.70
CA LYS A 169 -11.58 18.36 -3.99
C LYS A 169 -10.27 18.88 -4.57
N ALA A 170 -9.23 18.04 -4.58
CA ALA A 170 -7.93 18.43 -5.08
C ALA A 170 -7.89 18.35 -6.62
N PRO A 171 -7.15 19.25 -7.28
CA PRO A 171 -6.98 19.16 -8.72
C PRO A 171 -6.20 17.90 -9.09
N VAL A 172 -6.62 17.25 -10.17
CA VAL A 172 -5.80 16.24 -10.85
C VAL A 172 -4.79 16.99 -11.73
N GLN A 173 -3.51 16.70 -11.54
CA GLN A 173 -2.39 17.29 -12.27
C GLN A 173 -1.67 16.21 -13.07
N ARG A 174 -0.86 16.62 -14.06
CA ARG A 174 0.09 15.72 -14.71
C ARG A 174 1.39 15.66 -13.93
N GLN A 175 2.01 14.49 -13.87
CA GLN A 175 3.28 14.32 -13.16
C GLN A 175 4.40 15.16 -13.78
N ALA A 176 4.44 15.31 -15.11
CA ALA A 176 5.44 16.12 -15.79
C ALA A 176 5.41 17.60 -15.33
N ASP A 177 4.21 18.14 -15.12
CA ASP A 177 4.00 19.54 -14.72
C ASP A 177 4.58 19.86 -13.34
N VAL A 178 4.65 18.87 -12.45
CA VAL A 178 5.17 19.02 -11.08
C VAL A 178 6.66 18.71 -11.00
N SER A 179 7.16 17.70 -11.75
CA SER A 179 8.61 17.41 -11.80
C SER A 179 9.44 18.58 -12.36
N ALA A 180 8.87 19.40 -13.24
CA ALA A 180 9.54 20.59 -13.76
C ALA A 180 9.73 21.72 -12.71
N TRP A 181 9.14 21.57 -11.52
CA TRP A 181 9.27 22.53 -10.41
C TRP A 181 10.35 22.12 -9.40
N SER A 182 10.74 20.85 -9.33
CA SER A 182 11.81 20.39 -8.43
C SER A 182 13.22 20.66 -8.97
N ASP A 183 13.34 20.96 -10.27
CA ASP A 183 14.61 21.27 -10.95
C ASP A 183 14.88 22.78 -11.09
N ARG A 184 14.15 23.62 -10.36
CA ARG A 184 14.40 25.07 -10.22
C ARG A 184 14.68 25.44 -8.76
#